data_AF-A0A7X6ARC6-F1
#
_entry.id   AF-A0A7X6ARC6-F1
#
_cell.length_a   1.000
_cell.length_b   1.000
_cell.length_c   1.000
_cell.angle_alpha   90.00
_cell.angle_beta   90.00
_cell.angle_gamma   90.00
#
_symmetry.space_group_name_H-M   'P 1'
#
loop_
_entity.id
_entity.type
_entity.pdbx_description
1 polymer ?
#
loop_
_entity_poly.entity_id
_entity_poly.type
_entity_poly.pdbx_seq_one_letter_code
_entity_poly.pdbx_strand_id
1 'polypeptide(L)' 'LNIELGESFAAWVGWLVPFGTPVLVVLDAEQDPEYAAVELARIGFEVAGVVLDPTHLPDLTTSGAATVADLEA' A
#
# COMPACT_ATOMS: atom_id res chain seq x y z
N LEU A 1 7.39 -1.34 -3.48
CA LEU A 1 7.95 -0.01 -3.79
C LEU A 1 8.13 0.72 -2.47
N ASN A 2 9.26 1.39 -2.23
CA ASN A 2 9.42 2.26 -1.05
C ASN A 2 9.34 3.71 -1.53
N ILE A 3 8.30 4.41 -1.09
CA ILE A 3 8.02 5.80 -1.43
C ILE A 3 7.72 6.49 -0.11
N GLU A 4 8.41 7.59 0.16
CA GLU A 4 8.20 8.38 1.38
C GLU A 4 6.76 8.91 1.45
N LEU A 5 6.14 8.83 2.64
CA LEU A 5 4.83 9.40 2.89
C LEU A 5 4.96 10.91 3.17
N GLY A 6 4.65 11.72 2.17
CA GLY A 6 4.69 13.17 2.23
C GLY A 6 4.08 13.80 0.98
N GLU A 7 4.33 15.09 0.74
CA GLU A 7 3.65 15.87 -0.31
C GLU A 7 3.77 15.31 -1.73
N SER A 8 4.84 14.56 -2.01
CA SER A 8 5.08 13.95 -3.34
C SER A 8 4.60 12.49 -3.45
N PHE A 9 4.04 11.92 -2.38
CA PHE A 9 3.67 10.50 -2.32
C PHE A 9 2.70 10.10 -3.44
N ALA A 10 1.58 10.82 -3.57
CA ALA A 10 0.59 10.57 -4.62
C ALA A 10 1.20 10.73 -6.02
N ALA A 11 2.02 11.75 -6.24
CA ALA A 11 2.63 12.00 -7.55
C ALA A 11 3.52 10.82 -8.00
N TRP A 12 4.33 10.27 -7.09
CA TRP A 12 5.16 9.11 -7.38
C TRP A 12 4.32 7.86 -7.63
N VAL A 13 3.28 7.62 -6.83
CA VAL A 13 2.39 6.47 -7.03
C VAL A 13 1.67 6.57 -8.37
N GLY A 14 1.09 7.72 -8.70
CA GLY A 14 0.40 7.93 -9.98
C GLY A 14 1.30 7.85 -11.21
N TRP A 15 2.62 8.00 -11.04
CA TRP A 15 3.59 7.82 -12.13
C TRP A 15 4.03 6.35 -12.27
N LEU A 16 4.24 5.65 -11.16
CA LEU A 16 4.88 4.33 -11.16
C LEU A 16 3.89 3.16 -11.18
N VAL A 17 2.70 3.33 -10.62
CA VAL A 17 1.72 2.26 -10.45
C VAL A 17 0.68 2.32 -11.57
N PRO A 18 0.43 1.23 -12.31
CA PRO A 18 -0.65 1.19 -13.29
C PRO A 18 -2.00 1.40 -12.62
N PHE A 19 -2.86 2.22 -13.23
CA PHE A 19 -4.23 2.45 -12.78
C PHE A 19 -5.03 1.14 -12.66
N GLY A 20 -5.91 1.06 -11.67
CA GLY A 20 -6.74 -0.11 -11.38
C GLY A 20 -6.00 -1.27 -10.70
N THR A 21 -4.70 -1.12 -10.42
CA THR A 21 -3.95 -2.08 -9.61
C THR A 21 -4.37 -1.95 -8.14
N PRO A 22 -4.74 -3.04 -7.44
CA PRO A 22 -4.98 -2.99 -5.99
C PRO A 22 -3.74 -2.51 -5.23
N VAL A 23 -3.93 -1.52 -4.34
CA VAL A 23 -2.82 -0.92 -3.56
C VAL A 23 -2.91 -1.34 -2.10
N LEU A 24 -1.90 -2.06 -1.62
CA LEU A 24 -1.66 -2.27 -0.19
C LEU A 24 -0.65 -1.22 0.29
N VAL A 25 -0.98 -0.49 1.36
CA VAL A 25 -0.07 0.49 1.96
C VAL A 25 0.56 -0.11 3.22
N VAL A 26 1.88 -0.04 3.33
CA VAL A 26 2.62 -0.48 4.52
C VAL A 26 3.24 0.75 5.17
N LEU A 27 2.94 0.96 6.44
CA LEU A 27 3.31 2.16 7.20
C LEU A 27 3.93 1.78 8.54
N ASP A 28 4.83 2.62 9.02
CA ASP A 28 5.29 2.56 10.42
C ASP A 28 4.14 2.93 11.36
N ALA A 29 4.20 2.49 12.62
CA ALA A 29 3.11 2.64 13.58
C ALA A 29 2.74 4.10 13.86
N GLU A 30 3.68 5.03 13.68
CA GLU A 30 3.51 6.46 13.90
C GLU A 30 2.97 7.22 12.67
N GLN A 31 2.93 6.57 11.50
CA GLN A 31 2.47 7.20 10.26
C GLN A 31 0.95 7.15 10.13
N ASP A 32 0.38 8.18 9.48
CA ASP A 32 -1.07 8.34 9.35
C ASP A 32 -1.62 7.56 8.14
N PRO A 33 -2.41 6.49 8.36
CA PRO A 33 -3.00 5.72 7.28
C PRO A 33 -4.11 6.47 6.53
N GLU A 34 -4.82 7.39 7.19
CA GLU A 34 -5.86 8.18 6.53
C GLU A 34 -5.24 9.18 5.57
N TYR A 35 -4.12 9.81 5.95
CA TYR A 35 -3.38 10.70 5.06
C TYR A 35 -2.96 9.97 3.77
N ALA A 36 -2.37 8.78 3.88
CA ALA A 36 -1.99 7.98 2.71
C ALA A 36 -3.20 7.63 1.83
N ALA A 37 -4.31 7.20 2.44
CA ALA A 37 -5.53 6.86 1.71
C ALA A 37 -6.14 8.08 0.98
N VAL A 38 -6.17 9.25 1.63
CA VAL A 38 -6.68 10.49 1.05
C VAL A 38 -5.83 10.95 -0.13
N GLU A 39 -4.50 10.93 -0.01
CA GLU A 39 -3.58 11.31 -1.08
C GLU A 39 -3.75 10.41 -2.31
N LEU A 40 -3.94 9.10 -2.12
CA LEU A 40 -4.21 8.15 -3.20
C LEU A 40 -5.61 8.34 -3.81
N ALA A 41 -6.62 8.59 -2.99
CA ALA A 41 -7.98 8.84 -3.46
C ALA A 41 -8.07 10.08 -4.35
N ARG A 42 -7.29 11.13 -4.07
CA ARG A 42 -7.24 12.36 -4.89
C ARG A 42 -6.80 12.12 -6.33
N ILE A 43 -6.00 11.09 -6.56
CA ILE A 43 -5.51 10.72 -7.89
C ILE A 43 -6.24 9.49 -8.46
N GLY A 44 -7.32 9.04 -7.83
CA GLY A 44 -8.16 7.95 -8.34
C GLY A 44 -7.70 6.54 -7.99
N PHE A 45 -6.85 6.37 -6.98
CA PHE A 45 -6.48 5.07 -6.42
C PHE A 45 -7.31 4.75 -5.18
N GLU A 46 -7.61 3.47 -4.98
CA GLU A 46 -8.26 2.94 -3.78
C GLU A 46 -7.28 2.06 -3.02
N VAL A 47 -7.24 2.22 -1.70
CA VAL A 47 -6.40 1.40 -0.81
C VAL A 47 -7.16 0.11 -0.51
N ALA A 48 -6.60 -1.01 -0.93
CA ALA A 48 -7.14 -2.35 -0.68
C ALA A 48 -6.91 -2.81 0.77
N GLY A 49 -5.94 -2.21 1.46
CA GLY A 49 -5.67 -2.45 2.87
C GLY A 49 -4.45 -1.68 3.36
N VAL A 50 -4.32 -1.60 4.69
CA VAL A 50 -3.18 -0.96 5.36
C VAL A 50 -2.56 -1.95 6.34
N VAL A 51 -1.24 -2.05 6.30
CA VAL A 51 -0.44 -2.73 7.32
C VAL A 51 0.27 -1.67 8.15
N LEU A 52 0.07 -1.71 9.46
CA LEU A 52 0.80 -0.90 10.43
C LEU A 52 1.83 -1.78 11.14
N ASP A 53 3.02 -1.23 11.42
CA ASP A 53 4.13 -1.95 12.06
C ASP A 53 4.66 -3.12 11.19
N PRO A 54 5.51 -2.82 10.19
CA PRO A 54 6.09 -3.85 9.33
C PRO A 54 7.10 -4.74 10.06
N THR A 55 7.56 -4.37 11.26
CA THR A 55 8.45 -5.22 12.06
C THR A 55 7.79 -6.51 12.51
N HIS A 56 6.45 -6.57 12.50
CA HIS A 56 5.66 -7.77 12.75
C HIS A 56 5.14 -8.43 11.47
N LEU A 57 5.47 -7.90 10.28
CA LEU A 57 5.15 -8.60 9.04
C LEU A 57 5.93 -9.92 8.98
N PRO A 58 5.27 -11.05 8.69
CA PRO A 58 5.99 -12.27 8.33
C PRO A 58 6.89 -11.97 7.13
N ASP A 59 8.03 -12.65 6.99
CA ASP A 59 8.95 -12.44 5.87
C ASP A 59 8.23 -12.65 4.52
N LEU A 60 7.83 -11.54 3.89
CA LEU A 60 7.08 -11.53 2.64
C LEU A 60 8.00 -11.67 1.41
N THR A 61 9.32 -11.79 1.60
CA THR A 61 10.30 -11.96 0.51
C THR A 61 10.03 -13.25 -0.29
N THR A 62 9.30 -14.20 0.30
CA THR A 62 8.87 -15.46 -0.34
C THR A 62 7.38 -15.47 -0.72
N SER A 63 6.63 -14.39 -0.46
CA SER A 63 5.22 -14.33 -0.86
C SER A 63 5.14 -14.06 -2.36
N GLY A 64 4.87 -15.11 -3.14
CA GLY A 64 4.23 -14.93 -4.43
C GLY A 64 2.94 -14.13 -4.26
N ALA A 65 2.44 -13.50 -5.32
CA ALA A 65 1.14 -12.83 -5.30
C ALA A 65 0.07 -13.85 -4.87
N ALA A 66 -0.31 -13.81 -3.58
CA ALA A 66 -1.39 -14.60 -3.04
C ALA A 66 -2.67 -13.83 -3.32
N THR A 67 -3.56 -14.44 -4.09
CA THR A 67 -4.91 -13.93 -4.30
C THR A 67 -5.78 -14.32 -3.12
N VAL A 68 -6.90 -13.62 -2.90
CA VAL A 68 -7.86 -13.96 -1.83
C VAL A 68 -8.34 -15.42 -1.94
N ALA A 69 -8.35 -15.99 -3.16
CA ALA A 69 -8.67 -17.39 -3.39
C ALA A 69 -7.67 -18.39 -2.75
N ASP A 70 -6.43 -17.96 -2.48
CA ASP A 70 -5.39 -18.79 -1.85
C ASP A 70 -5.53 -18.86 -0.32
N LEU A 71 -6.40 -18.02 0.29
CA LEU A 71 -6.58 -17.93 1.73
C LEU A 71 -7.65 -18.90 2.29
N GLU A 72 -8.46 -19.51 1.41
CA GLU A 72 -9.65 -20.29 1.77
C GLU A 72 -9.46 -21.82 1.60
N ALA A 73 -8.23 -22.31 1.44
CA ALA A 73 -7.90 -23.73 1.15
C ALA A 73 -7.37 -24.53 2.34
#